data_AF-A0A1A8LDF4-F1
#
_entry.id   AF-A0A1A8LDF4-F1
#
_cell.length_a   1.000
_cell.length_b   1.000
_cell.length_c   1.000
_cell.angle_alpha   90.00
_cell.angle_beta   90.00
_cell.angle_gamma   90.00
#
_symmetry.space_group_name_H-M   'P 1'
#
loop_
_entity.id
_entity.type
_entity.pdbx_description
1 polymer ?
#
loop_
_entity_poly.entity_id
_entity_poly.type
_entity_poly.pdbx_seq_one_letter_code
_entity_poly.pdbx_strand_id
1 'polypeptide(L)' 'EKVVTELKNVQYYATTTDLWSSRTTKPYWRMTVHFVNVKFEMKSRCLKTAYFLLTTPERILHRV' A
#
# COMPACT_ATOMS: atom_id res chain seq x y z
N GLU A 1 7.26 -15.00 -1.98
CA GLU A 1 6.91 -16.18 -1.12
C GLU A 1 6.93 -15.90 0.38
N LYS A 2 7.96 -15.26 0.96
CA LYS A 2 8.04 -15.02 2.43
C LYS A 2 6.78 -14.39 3.07
N VAL A 3 6.22 -13.35 2.47
CA VAL A 3 5.05 -12.63 3.01
C VAL A 3 3.78 -13.50 2.98
N VAL A 4 3.61 -14.34 1.96
CA VAL A 4 2.42 -15.23 1.86
C VAL A 4 2.43 -16.21 3.04
N THR A 5 3.58 -16.85 3.32
CA THR A 5 3.72 -17.77 4.45
C THR A 5 3.50 -17.08 5.80
N GLU A 6 3.98 -15.85 5.98
CA GLU A 6 3.73 -15.07 7.20
C GLU A 6 2.23 -14.79 7.39
N LEU A 7 1.49 -14.51 6.31
CA LEU A 7 0.07 -14.16 6.36
C LEU A 7 -0.86 -15.37 6.46
N LYS A 8 -0.43 -16.58 6.08
CA LYS A 8 -1.28 -17.79 6.07
C LYS A 8 -1.98 -18.05 7.42
N ASN A 9 -1.31 -17.75 8.52
CA ASN A 9 -1.78 -18.05 9.87
C ASN A 9 -2.23 -16.80 10.64
N VAL A 10 -2.35 -15.65 9.96
CA VAL A 10 -2.76 -14.40 10.61
C VAL A 10 -4.29 -14.35 10.70
N GLN A 11 -4.81 -14.33 11.92
CA GLN A 11 -6.26 -14.29 12.15
C GLN A 11 -6.85 -12.89 11.95
N TYR A 12 -6.11 -11.85 12.38
CA TYR A 12 -6.54 -10.45 12.29
C TYR A 12 -5.45 -9.61 11.67
N TYR A 13 -5.82 -8.76 10.72
CA TYR A 13 -4.94 -7.83 10.06
C TYR A 13 -5.68 -6.53 9.74
N ALA A 14 -4.92 -5.46 9.60
CA ALA A 14 -5.38 -4.18 9.05
C ALA A 14 -4.57 -3.86 7.80
N THR A 15 -5.16 -3.15 6.85
CA THR A 15 -4.45 -2.68 5.66
C THR A 15 -4.52 -1.17 5.59
N THR A 16 -3.40 -0.54 5.28
CA THR A 16 -3.37 0.87 4.88
C THR A 16 -3.13 0.96 3.39
N THR A 17 -3.83 1.91 2.77
CA THR A 17 -3.58 2.29 1.38
C THR A 17 -3.14 3.74 1.37
N ASP A 18 -1.89 3.95 0.98
CA ASP A 18 -1.25 5.25 0.89
C ASP A 18 -1.29 5.70 -0.57
N LEU A 19 -1.92 6.84 -0.85
CA LEU A 19 -1.92 7.46 -2.18
C LEU A 19 -1.14 8.77 -2.11
N TRP A 20 -0.25 8.96 -3.08
CA TRP A 20 0.43 10.23 -3.25
C TRP A 20 0.61 10.54 -4.73
N SER A 21 0.39 11.81 -5.06
CA SER A 21 0.74 12.38 -6.35
C SER A 21 1.69 13.55 -6.11
N SER A 22 2.66 13.75 -7.00
CA SER A 22 3.53 14.92 -6.96
C SER A 22 3.64 15.52 -8.36
N ARG A 23 3.95 16.83 -8.42
CA ARG A 23 4.20 17.52 -9.69
C ARG A 23 5.45 17.01 -10.40
N THR A 24 6.38 16.40 -9.67
CA THR A 24 7.67 15.95 -10.19
C THR A 24 7.84 14.43 -10.20
N THR A 25 6.92 13.68 -9.59
CA THR A 25 6.94 12.21 -9.59
C THR A 25 5.59 11.64 -10.01
N LYS A 26 5.62 10.49 -10.71
CA LYS A 26 4.42 9.76 -11.10
C LYS A 26 3.57 9.50 -9.84
N PRO A 27 2.23 9.51 -9.93
CA PRO A 27 1.43 9.23 -8.77
C PRO A 27 1.48 7.73 -8.45
N TYR A 28 1.57 7.43 -7.16
CA TYR A 28 1.70 6.06 -6.67
C TYR A 28 0.59 5.75 -5.68
N TRP A 29 0.31 4.46 -5.62
CA TRP A 29 -0.39 3.87 -4.50
C TRP A 29 0.46 2.76 -3.89
N ARG A 30 0.44 2.68 -2.57
CA ARG A 30 1.05 1.59 -1.81
C ARG A 30 -0.01 0.96 -0.92
N MET A 31 0.04 -0.37 -0.84
CA MET A 31 -0.78 -1.14 0.08
C MET A 31 0.14 -1.86 1.06
N THR A 32 -0.06 -1.61 2.34
CA THR A 32 0.68 -2.23 3.43
C THR A 32 -0.29 -3.01 4.30
N VAL A 33 0.07 -4.23 4.69
CA VAL A 33 -0.66 -5.02 5.68
C VAL A 33 0.04 -4.96 7.02
N HIS A 34 -0.75 -4.82 8.07
CA HIS A 34 -0.34 -4.72 9.47
C HIS A 34 -1.00 -5.85 10.24
N PHE A 35 -0.22 -6.61 11.00
CA PHE A 35 -0.73 -7.73 11.78
C PHE A 35 0.13 -7.99 13.01
N VAL A 36 -0.42 -8.71 13.99
CA VAL A 36 0.33 -9.23 15.14
C VAL A 36 0.64 -10.70 14.86
N ASN A 37 1.90 -11.10 14.96
CA ASN A 37 2.31 -12.48 14.73
C ASN A 37 2.15 -13.35 15.98
N VAL A 38 2.46 -14.64 15.86
CA VAL A 38 2.39 -15.63 16.97
C VAL A 38 3.31 -15.32 18.15
N LYS A 39 4.33 -14.47 17.95
CA LYS A 39 5.24 -14.00 18.99
C LYS A 39 4.75 -12.70 19.63
N PHE A 40 3.51 -12.30 19.35
CA PHE A 40 2.90 -11.04 19.79
C PHE A 40 3.65 -9.79 19.31
N GLU A 41 4.31 -9.88 18.16
CA GLU A 41 5.03 -8.77 17.55
C GLU A 41 4.19 -8.11 16.45
N MET A 42 4.08 -6.79 16.49
CA MET A 42 3.50 -6.03 15.38
C MET A 42 4.43 -6.10 14.16
N LYS A 43 3.88 -6.52 13.02
CA LYS A 43 4.57 -6.57 11.72
C LYS A 43 3.81 -5.71 10.71
N SER A 44 4.59 -5.06 9.85
CA SER A 44 4.10 -4.33 8.68
C SER A 44 4.80 -4.89 7.44
N ARG A 45 4.04 -5.20 6.39
CA ARG A 45 4.55 -5.72 5.11
C ARG A 45 3.94 -4.97 3.94
N CYS A 46 4.78 -4.44 3.06
CA CYS A 46 4.32 -3.85 1.81
C CYS A 46 3.89 -4.97 0.84
N LEU A 47 2.62 -4.99 0.47
CA LEU A 47 2.06 -5.96 -0.48
C LEU A 47 2.22 -5.49 -1.91
N LYS A 48 2.00 -4.19 -2.13
CA LYS A 48 2.11 -3.59 -3.46
C LYS A 48 2.62 -2.16 -3.34
N THR A 49 3.50 -1.78 -4.25
CA THR A 49 3.74 -0.38 -4.60
C THR A 49 3.64 -0.33 -6.12
N ALA A 50 2.75 0.50 -6.63
CA ALA A 50 2.53 0.63 -8.05
C ALA A 50 2.26 2.08 -8.43
N TYR A 51 2.73 2.45 -9.61
CA TYR A 51 2.30 3.68 -10.25
C TYR A 51 0.90 3.46 -10.80
N PHE A 52 0.03 4.46 -10.73
CA PHE A 52 -1.19 4.46 -11.51
C PHE A 52 -1.02 5.41 -12.70
N LEU A 53 -1.26 4.92 -13.91
CA LEU A 53 -1.22 5.75 -15.11
C LEU A 53 -2.46 6.64 -15.09
N LEU A 54 -2.25 7.94 -14.91
CA LEU A 54 -3.25 8.95 -15.23
C LEU A 54 -3.33 9.09 -16.75
N THR A 55 -4.04 8.20 -17.44
CA THR A 55 -4.25 8.28 -18.89
C THR A 55 -5.33 9.28 -19.31
N THR A 56 -5.61 10.30 -18.51
CA THR A 56 -6.39 11.47 -18.95
C THR A 56 -5.79 12.75 -18.38
N PRO A 57 -5.21 13.63 -19.22
CA PRO A 57 -4.61 14.91 -18.81
C PRO A 57 -5.57 15.92 -18.16
N GLU A 58 -6.89 15.71 -18.21
CA GLU A 58 -7.84 16.82 -18.00
C GLU A 58 -8.34 17.03 -16.56
N ARG A 59 -8.00 16.19 -15.57
CA ARG A 59 -8.71 16.22 -14.28
C ARG A 59 -7.93 16.57 -13.01
N ILE A 60 -6.64 16.90 -13.06
CA ILE A 60 -5.85 17.14 -11.83
C ILE A 60 -5.31 18.58 -11.70
N LEU A 61 -5.65 19.50 -12.60
CA LEU A 61 -5.27 20.91 -12.45
C LEU A 61 -6.16 21.74 -11.48
N HIS A 62 -7.18 21.15 -10.86
CA HIS A 62 -8.07 21.86 -9.94
C HIS A 62 -8.25 21.14 -8.60
N ARG A 63 -7.18 21.10 -7.78
CA ARG A 63 -7.26 21.13 -6.30
C ARG A 63 -5.85 20.96 -5.73
N VAL A 64 -5.21 22.10 -5.46
CA VAL A 64 -4.41 22.31 -4.25
C VAL A 64 -5.07 23.47 -3.54
#